data_AF-A0A1N6WU12-F1
#
_entry.id   AF-A0A1N6WU12-F1
#
_cell.length_a   1.000
_cell.length_b   1.000
_cell.length_c   1.000
_cell.angle_alpha   90.00
_cell.angle_beta   90.00
_cell.angle_gamma   90.00
#
_symmetry.space_group_name_H-M   'P 1'
#
loop_
_entity.id
_entity.type
_entity.pdbx_description
1 polymer ?
#
loop_
_entity_poly.entity_id
_entity_poly.type
_entity_poly.pdbx_seq_one_letter_code
_entity_poly.pdbx_strand_id
1 'polypeptide(L)'
;MIDINFGNLFTVELLHSYYKDQLCPDFNISASNQTVKTLSGHQIITRQYYNQLIAGANCDGKVNPPKPFIAIEEGTQFTFFMQLNNPVFFNYTNLSSTAPGKIYYFTNRNNNINSGKTFLSSKISAYNAANTYAPGDLALNGTGTTYRAISSSKPGNSFDLTNTDHWMAVDSNQYLSENDALQWMPSISLYQLGSPQPSVNLSVLGYDSITTAYTQSVLSKTIAFANPASSFTLDLSFLQPGKYSLTINGAQQWIYINDELTDGKTFAVIDIFNDTAPASSAILDDSGALLNPAPHYNICFLSRATIWKYILASNQPGNINDTANLYHFANPASVITSLTPIPLSNKALNLKLTLNNHDYSPIACADPQRLVTITKGTDTYPCSEIFLNF
;
A
#
# COMPACT_ATOMS: atom_id res chain seq x y z
N MET A 1 26.84 28.92 23.58
CA MET A 1 26.14 28.66 22.31
C MET A 1 25.59 27.25 22.43
N ILE A 2 24.27 27.06 22.43
CA ILE A 2 23.71 25.71 22.37
C ILE A 2 23.74 25.35 20.89
N ASP A 3 24.65 24.46 20.51
CA ASP A 3 24.67 23.90 19.16
C ASP A 3 23.47 22.97 19.04
N ILE A 4 22.46 23.39 18.29
CA ILE A 4 21.31 22.55 17.96
C ILE A 4 21.75 21.62 16.84
N ASN A 5 21.91 20.33 17.14
CA ASN A 5 22.33 19.33 16.19
C ASN A 5 21.21 18.31 15.98
N PHE A 6 20.57 18.33 14.81
CA PHE A 6 19.54 17.36 14.47
C PHE A 6 20.13 16.14 13.78
N GLY A 7 19.89 14.97 14.35
CA GLY A 7 20.17 13.69 13.70
C GLY A 7 18.92 13.09 13.07
N ASN A 8 19.06 12.39 11.95
CA ASN A 8 17.96 11.71 11.29
C ASN A 8 17.47 10.54 12.16
N LEU A 9 16.19 10.57 12.56
CA LEU A 9 15.57 9.53 13.37
C LEU A 9 14.96 8.44 12.48
N PHE A 10 14.20 8.83 11.46
CA PHE A 10 13.71 7.91 10.42
C PHE A 10 13.26 8.69 9.18
N THR A 11 13.12 7.97 8.08
CA THR A 11 12.53 8.50 6.84
C THR A 11 11.47 7.54 6.31
N VAL A 12 10.32 8.08 5.89
CA VAL A 12 9.29 7.34 5.14
C VAL A 12 9.27 7.88 3.71
N GLU A 13 9.50 7.01 2.73
CA GLU A 13 9.53 7.34 1.32
C GLU A 13 8.34 6.73 0.58
N LEU A 14 7.64 7.56 -0.20
CA LEU A 14 6.53 7.17 -1.05
C LEU A 14 7.04 6.95 -2.48
N LEU A 15 6.84 5.74 -3.00
CA LEU A 15 7.30 5.33 -4.33
C LEU A 15 6.12 4.85 -5.17
N HIS A 16 6.13 5.12 -6.47
CA HIS A 16 5.12 4.61 -7.37
C HIS A 16 5.67 4.34 -8.78
N SER A 17 5.50 3.10 -9.27
CA SER A 17 6.02 2.67 -10.58
C SER A 17 5.37 3.34 -11.80
N TYR A 18 4.34 4.17 -11.63
CA TYR A 18 3.76 4.97 -12.72
C TYR A 18 4.72 6.10 -13.13
N TYR A 19 5.41 6.71 -12.16
CA TYR A 19 6.31 7.83 -12.39
C TYR A 19 7.68 7.37 -12.90
N LYS A 20 8.24 8.13 -13.83
CA LYS A 20 9.55 7.88 -14.48
C LYS A 20 10.69 7.79 -13.48
N ASP A 21 10.67 8.64 -12.45
CA ASP A 21 11.63 8.68 -11.34
C ASP A 21 11.21 7.80 -10.16
N GLN A 22 10.05 7.14 -10.26
CA GLN A 22 9.42 6.31 -9.24
C GLN A 22 9.02 7.05 -7.96
N LEU A 23 9.14 8.37 -7.90
CA LEU A 23 8.79 9.15 -6.72
C LEU A 23 7.30 9.47 -6.76
N CYS A 24 6.58 9.26 -5.65
CA CYS A 24 5.13 9.52 -5.59
C CYS A 24 4.82 10.86 -4.91
N PRO A 25 4.38 11.90 -5.64
CA PRO A 25 4.06 13.21 -5.09
C PRO A 25 2.59 13.37 -4.68
N ASP A 26 1.77 12.33 -4.83
CA ASP A 26 0.31 12.44 -4.78
C ASP A 26 -0.28 12.62 -3.38
N PHE A 27 0.55 12.60 -2.34
CA PHE A 27 0.09 12.56 -0.95
C PHE A 27 0.65 13.72 -0.12
N ASN A 28 -0.19 14.25 0.76
CA ASN A 28 0.24 15.02 1.92
C ASN A 28 0.25 14.12 3.16
N ILE A 29 1.28 14.27 3.99
CA ILE A 29 1.44 13.52 5.24
C ILE A 29 1.36 14.51 6.41
N SER A 30 0.45 14.27 7.34
CA SER A 30 0.27 15.08 8.54
C SER A 30 0.31 14.20 9.80
N ALA A 31 0.96 14.67 10.86
CA ALA A 31 0.94 13.98 12.16
C ALA A 31 -0.44 14.05 12.82
N SER A 32 -0.82 13.01 13.58
CA SER A 32 -1.99 13.07 14.47
C SER A 32 -1.76 14.06 15.63
N ASN A 33 -2.81 14.48 16.32
CA ASN A 33 -2.70 15.39 17.47
C ASN A 33 -1.84 14.78 18.59
N GLN A 34 -1.97 13.47 18.83
CA GLN A 34 -1.13 12.78 19.80
C GLN A 34 0.34 12.79 19.35
N THR A 35 0.61 12.49 18.09
CA THR A 35 1.97 12.52 17.53
C THR A 35 2.59 13.91 17.61
N VAL A 36 1.84 14.98 17.36
CA VAL A 36 2.35 16.36 17.50
C VAL A 36 2.83 16.63 18.93
N LYS A 37 2.10 16.15 19.94
CA LYS A 37 2.52 16.27 21.35
C LYS A 37 3.77 15.45 21.64
N THR A 38 3.81 14.19 21.18
CA THR A 38 4.97 13.31 21.33
C THR A 38 6.21 13.92 20.67
N LEU A 39 6.12 14.36 19.42
CA LEU A 39 7.21 15.00 18.69
C LEU A 39 7.75 16.22 19.43
N SER A 40 6.87 17.11 19.90
CA SER A 40 7.27 18.28 20.69
C SER A 40 7.91 17.90 22.02
N GLY A 41 7.39 16.87 22.69
CA GLY A 41 7.89 16.37 23.97
C GLY A 41 9.30 15.79 23.88
N HIS A 42 9.66 15.19 22.74
CA HIS A 42 10.99 14.62 22.49
C HIS A 42 11.92 15.52 21.64
N GLN A 43 11.52 16.77 21.37
CA GLN A 43 12.26 17.70 20.49
C GLN A 43 12.55 17.11 19.10
N ILE A 44 11.57 16.41 18.54
CA ILE A 44 11.61 15.86 17.18
C ILE A 44 10.86 16.82 16.26
N ILE A 45 11.47 17.12 15.12
CA ILE A 45 10.83 17.85 14.03
C ILE A 45 10.53 16.88 12.89
N THR A 46 9.38 17.04 12.26
CA THR A 46 9.05 16.32 11.04
C THR A 46 8.86 17.29 9.89
N ARG A 47 9.31 16.90 8.70
CA ARG A 47 9.09 17.68 7.48
C ARG A 47 8.83 16.75 6.32
N GLN A 48 7.76 17.02 5.57
CA GLN A 48 7.59 16.40 4.27
C GLN A 48 8.36 17.20 3.22
N TYR A 49 9.15 16.51 2.41
CA TYR A 49 9.78 17.03 1.22
C TYR A 49 9.40 16.14 0.03
N TYR A 50 8.54 16.65 -0.84
CA TYR A 50 8.04 15.91 -2.00
C TYR A 50 7.43 14.55 -1.58
N ASN A 51 8.06 13.44 -1.96
CA ASN A 51 7.61 12.08 -1.69
C ASN A 51 8.12 11.50 -0.35
N GLN A 52 8.85 12.27 0.46
CA GLN A 52 9.45 11.79 1.71
C GLN A 52 8.94 12.55 2.93
N LEU A 53 8.66 11.82 4.02
CA LEU A 53 8.54 12.36 5.38
C LEU A 53 9.84 12.05 6.13
N ILE A 54 10.50 13.09 6.61
CA ILE A 54 11.75 12.98 7.38
C ILE A 54 11.48 13.41 8.82
N ALA A 55 11.91 12.59 9.79
CA ALA A 55 11.88 12.91 11.21
C ALA A 55 13.31 13.11 11.72
N GLY A 56 13.59 14.27 12.32
CA GLY A 56 14.88 14.60 12.91
C GLY A 56 14.75 14.85 14.41
N ALA A 57 15.56 14.20 15.23
CA ALA A 57 15.62 14.40 16.67
C ALA A 57 16.75 15.36 17.04
N ASN A 58 16.51 16.33 17.93
CA ASN A 58 17.58 17.12 18.51
C ASN A 58 18.47 16.22 19.36
N CYS A 59 19.78 16.26 19.14
CA CYS A 59 20.74 15.32 19.71
C CYS A 59 21.85 16.01 20.52
N ASP A 60 22.41 15.28 21.48
CA ASP A 60 23.69 15.66 22.08
C ASP A 60 24.84 15.39 21.10
N GLY A 61 25.30 16.45 20.43
CA GLY A 61 26.39 16.40 19.46
C GLY A 61 27.76 16.02 20.04
N LYS A 62 27.88 15.80 21.35
CA LYS A 62 29.12 15.37 22.01
C LYS A 62 29.27 13.85 22.10
N VAL A 63 28.21 13.11 21.80
CA VAL A 63 28.18 11.64 21.87
C VAL A 63 28.17 11.07 20.46
N ASN A 64 28.94 10.00 20.23
CA ASN A 64 28.98 9.26 18.97
C ASN A 64 28.74 7.77 19.25
N PRO A 65 27.66 7.14 18.74
CA PRO A 65 26.60 7.74 17.90
C PRO A 65 25.77 8.82 18.62
N PRO A 66 25.16 9.78 17.88
CA PRO A 66 24.36 10.85 18.46
C PRO A 66 23.17 10.27 19.23
N LYS A 67 22.91 10.79 20.44
CA LYS A 67 21.75 10.42 21.24
C LYS A 67 20.71 11.54 21.25
N PRO A 68 19.41 11.24 21.11
CA PRO A 68 18.36 12.22 21.34
C PRO A 68 18.53 12.93 22.69
N PHE A 69 18.35 14.25 22.71
CA PHE A 69 18.50 15.05 23.92
C PHE A 69 17.46 14.68 24.98
N ILE A 70 16.26 14.31 24.54
CA ILE A 70 15.21 13.71 25.36
C ILE A 70 15.04 12.27 24.87
N ALA A 71 15.17 11.31 25.80
CA ALA A 71 15.03 9.90 25.49
C ALA A 71 13.67 9.61 24.82
N ILE A 72 13.67 8.70 23.86
CA ILE A 72 12.46 8.16 23.22
C ILE A 72 12.30 6.75 23.76
N GLU A 73 11.21 6.51 24.46
CA GLU A 73 10.98 5.27 25.19
C GLU A 73 10.58 4.13 24.24
N GLU A 74 10.80 2.91 24.72
CA GLU A 74 10.24 1.70 24.10
C GLU A 74 8.71 1.79 24.11
N GLY A 75 8.09 1.44 22.98
CA GLY A 75 6.65 1.52 22.77
C GLY A 75 6.15 2.89 22.27
N THR A 76 7.02 3.90 22.12
CA THR A 76 6.60 5.20 21.56
C THR A 76 6.10 5.03 20.13
N GLN A 77 4.91 5.56 19.86
CA GLN A 77 4.23 5.51 18.56
C GLN A 77 4.14 6.90 17.93
N PHE A 78 4.47 6.97 16.64
CA PHE A 78 4.26 8.13 15.79
C PHE A 78 3.25 7.78 14.69
N THR A 79 2.04 8.33 14.82
CA THR A 79 0.94 8.20 13.86
C THR A 79 0.91 9.38 12.90
N PHE A 80 0.85 9.08 11.60
CA PHE A 80 0.67 10.04 10.53
C PHE A 80 -0.49 9.64 9.61
N PHE A 81 -1.20 10.64 9.09
CA PHE A 81 -2.28 10.49 8.13
C PHE A 81 -1.80 10.87 6.74
N MET A 82 -2.06 10.00 5.77
CA MET A 82 -1.82 10.26 4.35
C MET A 82 -3.13 10.73 3.70
N GLN A 83 -3.11 11.91 3.09
CA GLN A 83 -4.23 12.47 2.34
C GLN A 83 -3.89 12.44 0.84
N LEU A 84 -4.79 11.89 0.04
CA LEU A 84 -4.61 11.82 -1.41
C LEU A 84 -4.99 13.16 -2.06
N ASN A 85 -4.05 13.76 -2.78
CA ASN A 85 -4.24 15.02 -3.51
C ASN A 85 -4.58 14.83 -4.98
N ASN A 86 -4.46 13.60 -5.51
CA ASN A 86 -4.68 13.30 -6.91
C ASN A 86 -5.98 12.50 -7.12
N PRO A 87 -7.04 13.10 -7.70
CA PRO A 87 -8.34 12.44 -7.85
C PRO A 87 -8.33 11.27 -8.85
N VAL A 88 -7.32 11.18 -9.74
CA VAL A 88 -7.21 10.08 -10.72
C VAL A 88 -6.23 8.99 -10.28
N PHE A 89 -5.75 9.02 -9.03
CA PHE A 89 -4.77 8.06 -8.49
C PHE A 89 -5.17 6.61 -8.67
N PHE A 90 -6.43 6.27 -8.37
CA PHE A 90 -6.94 4.91 -8.51
C PHE A 90 -6.99 4.43 -9.98
N ASN A 91 -6.95 5.33 -10.96
CA ASN A 91 -6.94 4.94 -12.36
C ASN A 91 -5.58 4.35 -12.78
N TYR A 92 -4.47 4.87 -12.25
CA TYR A 92 -3.13 4.36 -12.58
C TYR A 92 -2.49 3.52 -11.48
N THR A 93 -3.10 3.38 -10.31
CA THR A 93 -2.60 2.53 -9.24
C THR A 93 -3.26 1.15 -9.28
N ASN A 94 -2.50 0.09 -9.00
CA ASN A 94 -2.94 -1.30 -8.91
C ASN A 94 -3.67 -1.58 -7.58
N LEU A 95 -4.68 -0.77 -7.29
CA LEU A 95 -5.56 -0.89 -6.14
C LEU A 95 -6.99 -0.72 -6.60
N SER A 96 -7.92 -1.34 -5.90
CA SER A 96 -9.33 -0.99 -6.06
C SER A 96 -9.60 0.28 -5.25
N SER A 97 -10.62 1.05 -5.64
CA SER A 97 -11.14 2.09 -4.74
C SER A 97 -11.55 1.42 -3.43
N THR A 98 -11.02 1.89 -2.31
CA THR A 98 -11.34 1.30 -1.00
C THR A 98 -12.83 1.34 -0.73
N ALA A 99 -13.38 0.24 -0.21
CA ALA A 99 -14.76 0.20 0.24
C ALA A 99 -15.01 1.29 1.30
N PRO A 100 -16.24 1.85 1.38
CA PRO A 100 -16.57 2.83 2.40
C PRO A 100 -16.19 2.35 3.80
N GLY A 101 -15.52 3.22 4.57
CA GLY A 101 -15.07 2.90 5.93
C GLY A 101 -13.78 2.08 6.00
N LYS A 102 -13.13 1.75 4.88
CA LYS A 102 -11.78 1.18 4.89
C LYS A 102 -10.70 2.26 4.76
N ILE A 103 -9.56 1.98 5.38
CA ILE A 103 -8.34 2.81 5.31
C ILE A 103 -7.13 1.89 5.11
N TYR A 104 -6.15 2.31 4.32
CA TYR A 104 -4.89 1.57 4.25
C TYR A 104 -4.07 1.79 5.52
N TYR A 105 -3.40 0.75 6.01
CA TYR A 105 -2.62 0.80 7.24
C TYR A 105 -1.19 0.34 6.98
N PHE A 106 -0.25 1.20 7.34
CA PHE A 106 1.18 1.01 7.16
C PHE A 106 1.88 1.05 8.50
N THR A 107 2.77 0.09 8.76
CA THR A 107 3.53 0.09 10.01
C THR A 107 4.85 -0.63 9.88
N ASN A 108 5.84 -0.16 10.64
CA ASN A 108 7.13 -0.83 10.76
C ASN A 108 7.04 -2.14 11.58
N ARG A 109 5.93 -2.40 12.28
CA ARG A 109 5.63 -3.72 12.89
C ARG A 109 5.34 -4.83 11.89
N ASN A 110 5.10 -4.51 10.61
CA ASN A 110 4.88 -5.53 9.58
C ASN A 110 6.14 -6.35 9.28
N ASN A 111 7.33 -5.89 9.71
CA ASN A 111 8.61 -6.57 9.51
C ASN A 111 8.83 -7.01 8.05
N ASN A 112 8.40 -6.18 7.12
CA ASN A 112 8.44 -6.49 5.71
C ASN A 112 9.78 -6.02 5.13
N ILE A 113 10.78 -6.90 5.18
CA ILE A 113 12.12 -6.63 4.68
C ILE A 113 12.36 -7.46 3.42
N ASN A 114 12.75 -6.82 2.32
CA ASN A 114 13.09 -7.50 1.07
C ASN A 114 14.22 -6.76 0.34
N SER A 115 15.22 -7.50 -0.15
CA SER A 115 16.37 -6.94 -0.87
C SER A 115 17.06 -5.76 -0.14
N GLY A 116 17.19 -5.84 1.19
CA GLY A 116 17.83 -4.80 2.01
C GLY A 116 17.00 -3.53 2.23
N LYS A 117 15.74 -3.51 1.78
CA LYS A 117 14.78 -2.41 2.03
C LYS A 117 13.73 -2.84 3.04
N THR A 118 13.28 -1.90 3.85
CA THR A 118 12.15 -2.08 4.78
C THR A 118 10.92 -1.40 4.21
N PHE A 119 9.82 -2.14 4.13
CA PHE A 119 8.53 -1.68 3.62
C PHE A 119 7.52 -1.61 4.77
N LEU A 120 6.63 -0.63 4.75
CA LEU A 120 5.59 -0.48 5.77
C LEU A 120 4.30 -1.21 5.40
N SER A 121 4.15 -1.67 4.16
CA SER A 121 3.05 -2.55 3.77
C SER A 121 3.25 -3.96 4.35
N SER A 122 2.17 -4.71 4.40
CA SER A 122 2.19 -6.14 4.63
C SER A 122 3.03 -6.83 3.55
N LYS A 123 3.66 -7.94 3.91
CA LYS A 123 4.43 -8.75 2.97
C LYS A 123 3.50 -9.35 1.92
N ILE A 124 3.86 -9.26 0.63
CA ILE A 124 3.14 -9.95 -0.42
C ILE A 124 3.26 -11.46 -0.18
N SER A 125 2.14 -12.17 -0.23
CA SER A 125 2.13 -13.62 -0.03
C SER A 125 2.95 -14.35 -1.09
N ALA A 126 3.63 -15.43 -0.69
CA ALA A 126 4.24 -16.34 -1.63
C ALA A 126 3.18 -16.93 -2.57
N TYR A 127 3.57 -17.20 -3.82
CA TYR A 127 2.71 -17.92 -4.75
C TYR A 127 2.27 -19.27 -4.18
N ASN A 128 0.99 -19.57 -4.34
CA ASN A 128 0.40 -20.84 -3.94
C ASN A 128 -0.66 -21.25 -4.97
N ALA A 129 -0.47 -22.42 -5.60
CA ALA A 129 -1.40 -22.96 -6.61
C ALA A 129 -2.82 -23.22 -6.07
N ALA A 130 -3.02 -23.24 -4.74
CA ALA A 130 -4.33 -23.34 -4.09
C ALA A 130 -5.06 -21.99 -3.97
N ASN A 131 -4.42 -20.87 -4.32
CA ASN A 131 -5.05 -19.56 -4.33
C ASN A 131 -5.62 -19.22 -5.71
N THR A 132 -6.61 -18.35 -5.73
CA THR A 132 -7.10 -17.70 -6.96
C THR A 132 -6.41 -16.36 -7.11
N TYR A 133 -5.94 -16.07 -8.31
CA TYR A 133 -5.31 -14.83 -8.73
C TYR A 133 -6.08 -14.28 -9.93
N ALA A 134 -6.64 -13.08 -9.78
CA ALA A 134 -7.20 -12.28 -10.86
C ALA A 134 -6.09 -11.41 -11.51
N PRO A 135 -6.29 -10.94 -12.76
CA PRO A 135 -5.36 -9.99 -13.36
C PRO A 135 -5.13 -8.76 -12.46
N GLY A 136 -3.86 -8.45 -12.19
CA GLY A 136 -3.43 -7.40 -11.26
C GLY A 136 -2.98 -7.93 -9.89
N ASP A 137 -3.37 -9.14 -9.49
CA ASP A 137 -2.95 -9.71 -8.21
C ASP A 137 -1.44 -9.97 -8.17
N LEU A 138 -0.87 -9.91 -6.97
CA LEU A 138 0.56 -10.04 -6.73
C LEU A 138 0.91 -11.32 -5.98
N ALA A 139 2.05 -11.90 -6.32
CA ALA A 139 2.63 -13.03 -5.62
C ALA A 139 4.16 -12.92 -5.59
N LEU A 140 4.78 -13.37 -4.50
CA LEU A 140 6.22 -13.53 -4.43
C LEU A 140 6.66 -14.91 -4.90
N ASN A 141 7.78 -14.96 -5.59
CA ASN A 141 8.53 -16.20 -5.73
C ASN A 141 9.37 -16.48 -4.46
N GLY A 142 10.02 -17.65 -4.41
CA GLY A 142 10.90 -18.03 -3.30
C GLY A 142 12.18 -17.19 -3.16
N THR A 143 12.52 -16.34 -4.15
CA THR A 143 13.72 -15.49 -4.14
C THR A 143 13.41 -14.02 -3.81
N GLY A 144 12.16 -13.67 -3.53
CA GLY A 144 11.75 -12.29 -3.19
C GLY A 144 11.45 -11.40 -4.40
N THR A 145 11.33 -11.95 -5.60
CA THR A 145 10.81 -11.24 -6.78
C THR A 145 9.29 -11.23 -6.74
N THR A 146 8.71 -10.05 -6.92
CA THR A 146 7.27 -9.84 -7.09
C THR A 146 6.86 -10.12 -8.53
N TYR A 147 5.81 -10.93 -8.67
CA TYR A 147 5.13 -11.20 -9.92
C TYR A 147 3.72 -10.63 -9.87
N ARG A 148 3.23 -10.22 -11.03
CA ARG A 148 1.84 -9.81 -11.24
C ARG A 148 1.14 -10.81 -12.14
N ALA A 149 -0.07 -11.22 -11.75
CA ALA A 149 -0.96 -11.96 -12.62
C ALA A 149 -1.40 -11.06 -13.78
N ILE A 150 -1.19 -11.51 -15.02
CA ILE A 150 -1.64 -10.84 -16.25
C ILE A 150 -2.82 -11.56 -16.91
N SER A 151 -3.18 -12.73 -16.38
CA SER A 151 -4.33 -13.56 -16.72
C SER A 151 -4.74 -14.32 -15.45
N SER A 152 -5.98 -14.79 -15.36
CA SER A 152 -6.42 -15.51 -14.17
C SER A 152 -5.69 -16.85 -13.97
N SER A 153 -5.49 -17.21 -12.71
CA SER A 153 -4.92 -18.49 -12.26
C SER A 153 -5.70 -18.94 -11.03
N LYS A 154 -6.17 -20.19 -10.97
CA LYS A 154 -7.04 -20.66 -9.87
C LYS A 154 -6.84 -22.15 -9.58
N PRO A 155 -7.32 -22.67 -8.43
CA PRO A 155 -7.21 -24.09 -8.13
C PRO A 155 -7.83 -24.95 -9.24
N GLY A 156 -7.10 -25.98 -9.67
CA GLY A 156 -7.50 -26.85 -10.79
C GLY A 156 -7.19 -26.29 -12.20
N ASN A 157 -6.75 -25.03 -12.29
CA ASN A 157 -6.22 -24.40 -13.50
C ASN A 157 -5.16 -23.36 -13.11
N SER A 158 -4.15 -23.81 -12.36
CA SER A 158 -3.10 -22.98 -11.80
C SER A 158 -1.89 -22.97 -12.73
N PHE A 159 -1.28 -21.80 -12.89
CA PHE A 159 -0.08 -21.62 -13.71
C PHE A 159 1.08 -21.14 -12.85
N ASP A 160 2.24 -21.77 -13.02
CA ASP A 160 3.46 -21.41 -12.31
C ASP A 160 3.96 -20.02 -12.73
N LEU A 161 4.71 -19.35 -11.84
CA LEU A 161 5.26 -18.00 -12.09
C LEU A 161 6.19 -17.89 -13.31
N THR A 162 6.65 -19.02 -13.86
CA THR A 162 7.45 -19.07 -15.09
C THR A 162 6.60 -19.02 -16.36
N ASN A 163 5.29 -19.22 -16.25
CA ASN A 163 4.37 -19.10 -17.37
C ASN A 163 4.12 -17.62 -17.70
N THR A 164 4.75 -17.16 -18.78
CA THR A 164 4.72 -15.75 -19.22
C THR A 164 3.40 -15.29 -19.83
N ASP A 165 2.44 -16.20 -20.05
CA ASP A 165 1.09 -15.85 -20.49
C ASP A 165 0.17 -15.52 -19.30
N HIS A 166 0.53 -15.96 -18.09
CA HIS A 166 -0.23 -15.74 -16.86
C HIS A 166 0.47 -14.84 -15.85
N TRP A 167 1.80 -14.78 -15.89
CA TRP A 167 2.60 -14.04 -14.92
C TRP A 167 3.64 -13.16 -15.58
N MET A 168 3.81 -11.96 -15.01
CA MET A 168 4.86 -11.02 -15.39
C MET A 168 5.70 -10.69 -14.17
N ALA A 169 7.02 -10.88 -14.26
CA ALA A 169 7.94 -10.41 -13.24
C ALA A 169 7.91 -8.88 -13.19
N VAL A 170 7.84 -8.31 -11.98
CA VAL A 170 7.84 -6.88 -11.75
C VAL A 170 9.24 -6.43 -11.35
N ASP A 171 9.63 -6.69 -10.10
CA ASP A 171 10.95 -6.43 -9.52
C ASP A 171 11.05 -7.08 -8.14
N SER A 172 12.05 -6.69 -7.34
CA SER A 172 12.22 -7.14 -5.95
C SER A 172 11.69 -6.16 -4.91
N ASN A 173 10.84 -5.20 -5.28
CA ASN A 173 10.14 -4.37 -4.30
C ASN A 173 8.90 -5.10 -3.77
N GLN A 174 8.44 -4.67 -2.58
CA GLN A 174 7.12 -5.01 -2.06
C GLN A 174 6.15 -3.90 -2.42
N TYR A 175 4.87 -4.22 -2.50
CA TYR A 175 3.84 -3.27 -2.88
C TYR A 175 2.64 -3.41 -1.97
N LEU A 176 1.97 -2.28 -1.75
CA LEU A 176 0.65 -2.23 -1.14
C LEU A 176 -0.35 -3.11 -1.92
N SER A 177 -1.26 -3.73 -1.18
CA SER A 177 -2.39 -4.49 -1.73
C SER A 177 -3.66 -4.29 -0.89
N GLU A 178 -4.77 -4.91 -1.30
CA GLU A 178 -6.02 -4.89 -0.51
C GLU A 178 -5.87 -5.53 0.89
N ASN A 179 -4.81 -6.32 1.13
CA ASN A 179 -4.53 -6.87 2.47
C ASN A 179 -4.10 -5.82 3.49
N ASP A 180 -3.69 -4.64 3.03
CA ASP A 180 -3.32 -3.51 3.89
C ASP A 180 -4.53 -2.64 4.25
N ALA A 181 -5.70 -2.89 3.65
CA ALA A 181 -6.92 -2.15 3.94
C ALA A 181 -7.60 -2.71 5.21
N LEU A 182 -7.74 -1.86 6.22
CA LEU A 182 -8.42 -2.17 7.48
C LEU A 182 -9.77 -1.48 7.55
N GLN A 183 -10.71 -2.08 8.30
CA GLN A 183 -11.94 -1.39 8.66
C GLN A 183 -11.59 -0.30 9.68
N TRP A 184 -11.78 0.97 9.30
CA TRP A 184 -11.77 2.05 10.28
C TRP A 184 -13.06 2.01 11.09
N MET A 185 -12.94 2.23 12.39
CA MET A 185 -14.07 2.37 13.30
C MET A 185 -13.82 3.53 14.27
N PRO A 186 -14.83 4.39 14.52
CA PRO A 186 -14.77 5.29 15.66
C PRO A 186 -14.80 4.48 16.95
N SER A 187 -14.23 5.03 18.01
CA SER A 187 -14.09 4.37 19.30
C SER A 187 -15.44 4.03 19.93
N ILE A 188 -16.48 4.79 19.62
CA ILE A 188 -17.87 4.45 19.94
C ILE A 188 -18.66 4.35 18.65
N SER A 189 -19.25 3.18 18.39
CA SER A 189 -20.00 2.92 17.16
C SER A 189 -21.25 2.07 17.41
N LEU A 190 -22.20 2.13 16.47
CA LEU A 190 -23.32 1.19 16.43
C LEU A 190 -22.91 -0.03 15.61
N TYR A 191 -22.76 -1.19 16.26
CA TYR A 191 -22.41 -2.43 15.57
C TYR A 191 -23.67 -3.18 15.12
N GLN A 192 -23.71 -3.57 13.85
CA GLN A 192 -24.82 -4.33 13.25
C GLN A 192 -24.54 -5.83 13.31
N LEU A 193 -25.47 -6.60 13.87
CA LEU A 193 -25.41 -8.06 13.92
C LEU A 193 -26.06 -8.63 12.66
N GLY A 194 -25.52 -9.75 12.14
CA GLY A 194 -26.08 -10.42 10.97
C GLY A 194 -27.49 -11.00 11.18
N SER A 195 -27.89 -11.20 12.43
CA SER A 195 -29.23 -11.64 12.85
C SER A 195 -29.49 -11.27 14.31
N PRO A 196 -30.75 -11.22 14.79
CA PRO A 196 -31.04 -10.96 16.20
C PRO A 196 -30.39 -11.99 17.13
N GLN A 197 -29.63 -11.53 18.13
CA GLN A 197 -28.93 -12.39 19.09
C GLN A 197 -29.33 -12.05 20.54
N PRO A 198 -29.47 -13.04 21.44
CA PRO A 198 -29.77 -12.79 22.85
C PRO A 198 -28.54 -12.29 23.64
N SER A 199 -27.34 -12.54 23.14
CA SER A 199 -26.08 -12.07 23.72
C SER A 199 -24.99 -11.96 22.66
N VAL A 200 -23.92 -11.23 23.00
CA VAL A 200 -22.72 -11.10 22.19
C VAL A 200 -21.49 -11.43 23.02
N ASN A 201 -20.62 -12.29 22.49
CA ASN A 201 -19.26 -12.50 22.99
C ASN A 201 -18.30 -11.60 22.21
N LEU A 202 -17.72 -10.64 22.92
CA LEU A 202 -16.79 -9.65 22.40
C LEU A 202 -15.39 -9.95 22.91
N SER A 203 -14.43 -10.04 22.01
CA SER A 203 -13.00 -10.13 22.32
C SER A 203 -12.21 -9.17 21.44
N VAL A 204 -11.26 -8.45 22.03
CA VAL A 204 -10.35 -7.55 21.32
C VAL A 204 -8.92 -7.90 21.71
N LEU A 205 -8.09 -8.14 20.70
CA LEU A 205 -6.65 -8.38 20.86
C LEU A 205 -5.84 -7.21 20.32
N GLY A 206 -4.92 -6.70 21.14
CA GLY A 206 -3.90 -5.72 20.80
C GLY A 206 -2.55 -6.38 20.47
N TYR A 207 -1.60 -5.56 20.05
CA TYR A 207 -0.24 -5.98 19.74
C TYR A 207 0.52 -6.38 21.01
N ASP A 208 1.20 -7.53 20.95
CA ASP A 208 2.06 -8.07 21.99
C ASP A 208 3.50 -8.01 21.48
N SER A 209 4.32 -7.15 22.09
CA SER A 209 5.71 -6.97 21.70
C SER A 209 6.59 -8.20 21.96
N ILE A 210 6.16 -9.11 22.84
CA ILE A 210 6.91 -10.34 23.15
C ILE A 210 6.72 -11.37 22.03
N THR A 211 5.48 -11.59 21.59
CA THR A 211 5.18 -12.53 20.51
C THR A 211 5.30 -11.92 19.13
N THR A 212 5.45 -10.59 19.05
CA THR A 212 5.40 -9.79 17.83
C THR A 212 4.11 -9.96 17.04
N ALA A 213 3.01 -10.28 17.72
CA ALA A 213 1.71 -10.61 17.13
C ALA A 213 0.55 -9.95 17.90
N TYR A 214 -0.65 -9.93 17.33
CA TYR A 214 -1.84 -9.39 18.01
C TYR A 214 -2.48 -10.44 18.91
N THR A 215 -1.81 -10.76 20.02
CA THR A 215 -2.22 -11.80 20.98
C THR A 215 -2.60 -11.25 22.35
N GLN A 216 -2.30 -9.99 22.64
CA GLN A 216 -2.58 -9.39 23.94
C GLN A 216 -4.09 -9.14 24.09
N SER A 217 -4.75 -9.83 25.02
CA SER A 217 -6.17 -9.56 25.32
C SER A 217 -6.32 -8.19 25.98
N VAL A 218 -6.98 -7.25 25.30
CA VAL A 218 -7.27 -5.90 25.82
C VAL A 218 -8.74 -5.75 26.24
N LEU A 219 -9.63 -6.60 25.72
CA LEU A 219 -11.03 -6.69 26.14
C LEU A 219 -11.55 -8.11 25.92
N SER A 220 -12.30 -8.63 26.90
CA SER A 220 -13.10 -9.84 26.73
C SER A 220 -14.35 -9.71 27.58
N LYS A 221 -15.53 -9.71 26.95
CA LYS A 221 -16.81 -9.46 27.62
C LYS A 221 -17.96 -10.18 26.93
N THR A 222 -18.90 -10.69 27.71
CA THR A 222 -20.22 -11.11 27.22
C THR A 222 -21.24 -10.01 27.53
N ILE A 223 -21.99 -9.59 26.53
CA ILE A 223 -23.06 -8.60 26.65
C ILE A 223 -24.38 -9.34 26.45
N ALA A 224 -25.22 -9.40 27.48
CA ALA A 224 -26.56 -9.98 27.39
C ALA A 224 -27.60 -8.91 27.11
N PHE A 225 -28.60 -9.23 26.29
CA PHE A 225 -29.71 -8.33 25.98
C PHE A 225 -31.00 -8.85 26.61
N ALA A 226 -31.87 -7.94 27.07
CA ALA A 226 -33.16 -8.31 27.64
C ALA A 226 -34.08 -9.00 26.63
N ASN A 227 -33.98 -8.61 25.35
CA ASN A 227 -34.61 -9.26 24.21
C ASN A 227 -33.55 -9.41 23.11
N PRO A 228 -33.67 -10.39 22.18
CA PRO A 228 -32.74 -10.53 21.07
C PRO A 228 -32.57 -9.22 20.29
N ALA A 229 -31.33 -8.76 20.16
CA ALA A 229 -30.98 -7.49 19.53
C ALA A 229 -30.32 -7.70 18.17
N SER A 230 -30.62 -6.85 17.18
CA SER A 230 -29.97 -6.82 15.86
C SER A 230 -28.78 -5.87 15.78
N SER A 231 -28.57 -5.03 16.80
CA SER A 231 -27.42 -4.13 16.91
C SER A 231 -27.16 -3.78 18.37
N PHE A 232 -25.97 -3.27 18.65
CA PHE A 232 -25.61 -2.75 19.98
C PHE A 232 -24.55 -1.65 19.87
N THR A 233 -24.44 -0.81 20.91
CA THR A 233 -23.36 0.16 21.02
C THR A 233 -22.07 -0.57 21.37
N LEU A 234 -21.11 -0.54 20.45
CA LEU A 234 -19.76 -1.01 20.67
C LEU A 234 -18.92 0.16 21.17
N ASP A 235 -18.55 0.10 22.45
CA ASP A 235 -17.71 1.09 23.12
C ASP A 235 -16.30 0.54 23.31
N LEU A 236 -15.37 1.16 22.58
CA LEU A 236 -13.93 0.92 22.55
C LEU A 236 -13.16 2.20 22.92
N SER A 237 -13.82 3.20 23.53
CA SER A 237 -13.23 4.51 23.89
C SER A 237 -12.06 4.45 24.87
N PHE A 238 -11.90 3.32 25.56
CA PHE A 238 -10.76 3.08 26.46
C PHE A 238 -9.49 2.61 25.71
N LEU A 239 -9.60 2.23 24.44
CA LEU A 239 -8.47 1.83 23.62
C LEU A 239 -7.71 3.05 23.10
N GLN A 240 -6.39 2.94 23.03
CA GLN A 240 -5.57 3.93 22.34
C GLN A 240 -5.76 3.82 20.83
N PRO A 241 -5.47 4.88 20.06
CA PRO A 241 -5.50 4.78 18.61
C PRO A 241 -4.54 3.70 18.08
N GLY A 242 -5.02 2.83 17.20
CA GLY A 242 -4.20 1.75 16.66
C GLY A 242 -4.98 0.62 16.00
N LYS A 243 -4.23 -0.38 15.52
CA LYS A 243 -4.77 -1.62 14.94
C LYS A 243 -5.15 -2.60 16.05
N TYR A 244 -6.27 -3.29 15.86
CA TYR A 244 -6.75 -4.35 16.77
C TYR A 244 -7.39 -5.50 15.98
N SER A 245 -7.39 -6.69 16.57
CA SER A 245 -8.23 -7.80 16.13
C SER A 245 -9.51 -7.82 16.95
N LEU A 246 -10.64 -7.54 16.31
CA LEU A 246 -11.98 -7.57 16.90
C LEU A 246 -12.68 -8.88 16.56
N THR A 247 -13.15 -9.60 17.58
CA THR A 247 -13.95 -10.81 17.42
C THR A 247 -15.31 -10.64 18.10
N ILE A 248 -16.38 -10.78 17.32
CA ILE A 248 -17.77 -10.72 17.79
C ILE A 248 -18.47 -12.02 17.40
N ASN A 249 -18.91 -12.80 18.39
CA ASN A 249 -19.56 -14.10 18.20
C ASN A 249 -18.76 -15.08 17.30
N GLY A 250 -17.42 -15.04 17.42
CA GLY A 250 -16.52 -15.89 16.64
C GLY A 250 -16.15 -15.33 15.26
N ALA A 251 -16.82 -14.28 14.76
CA ALA A 251 -16.42 -13.60 13.54
C ALA A 251 -15.30 -12.59 13.85
N GLN A 252 -14.10 -12.87 13.32
CA GLN A 252 -12.92 -12.03 13.48
C GLN A 252 -12.81 -11.01 12.33
N GLN A 253 -12.41 -9.78 12.66
CA GLN A 253 -12.04 -8.76 11.70
C GLN A 253 -10.90 -7.88 12.24
N TRP A 254 -10.10 -7.34 11.34
CA TRP A 254 -9.08 -6.36 11.67
C TRP A 254 -9.65 -4.96 11.59
N ILE A 255 -9.46 -4.18 12.65
CA ILE A 255 -9.96 -2.81 12.74
C ILE A 255 -8.82 -1.85 13.03
N TYR A 256 -9.00 -0.60 12.63
CA TYR A 256 -8.19 0.52 13.07
C TYR A 256 -9.07 1.54 13.80
N ILE A 257 -8.69 1.89 15.02
CA ILE A 257 -9.43 2.84 15.85
C ILE A 257 -8.62 4.13 15.91
N ASN A 258 -9.23 5.24 15.52
CA ASN A 258 -8.72 6.59 15.76
C ASN A 258 -9.85 7.59 15.48
N ASP A 259 -10.24 8.36 16.50
CA ASP A 259 -11.35 9.32 16.40
C ASP A 259 -10.96 10.61 15.67
N GLU A 260 -9.67 10.84 15.41
CA GLU A 260 -9.19 11.97 14.60
C GLU A 260 -9.43 11.75 13.11
N LEU A 261 -9.70 10.51 12.69
CA LEU A 261 -10.03 10.19 11.31
C LEU A 261 -11.49 10.61 11.03
N THR A 262 -11.71 11.90 10.78
CA THR A 262 -13.02 12.42 10.39
C THR A 262 -13.09 12.66 8.87
N ASP A 263 -14.29 12.55 8.30
CA ASP A 263 -14.66 13.06 6.98
C ASP A 263 -13.98 12.48 5.72
N GLY A 264 -13.48 11.24 5.77
CA GLY A 264 -13.23 10.43 4.56
C GLY A 264 -12.13 10.94 3.61
N LYS A 265 -11.28 11.89 4.06
CA LYS A 265 -10.17 12.43 3.26
C LYS A 265 -8.85 11.67 3.45
N THR A 266 -8.77 10.84 4.48
CA THR A 266 -7.56 10.07 4.77
C THR A 266 -7.52 8.81 3.93
N PHE A 267 -6.49 8.69 3.09
CA PHE A 267 -6.21 7.51 2.28
C PHE A 267 -5.60 6.38 3.12
N ALA A 268 -4.65 6.73 4.00
CA ALA A 268 -3.95 5.75 4.82
C ALA A 268 -3.51 6.31 6.18
N VAL A 269 -3.21 5.42 7.11
CA VAL A 269 -2.50 5.71 8.35
C VAL A 269 -1.13 5.05 8.32
N ILE A 270 -0.12 5.78 8.79
CA ILE A 270 1.24 5.29 9.02
C ILE A 270 1.51 5.30 10.51
N ASP A 271 1.76 4.14 11.10
CA ASP A 271 2.21 4.02 12.49
C ASP A 271 3.67 3.53 12.54
N ILE A 272 4.57 4.42 12.97
CA ILE A 272 5.98 4.11 13.23
C ILE A 272 6.16 3.93 14.74
N PHE A 273 6.59 2.75 15.15
CA PHE A 273 6.90 2.44 16.55
C PHE A 273 8.40 2.51 16.81
N ASN A 274 8.77 2.79 18.06
CA ASN A 274 10.08 2.47 18.62
C ASN A 274 9.92 1.22 19.49
N ASP A 275 10.04 0.04 18.89
CA ASP A 275 10.06 -1.23 19.61
C ASP A 275 11.35 -2.00 19.31
N THR A 276 11.90 -2.67 20.32
CA THR A 276 13.01 -3.62 20.22
C THR A 276 12.71 -4.81 19.30
N ALA A 277 11.44 -5.20 19.18
CA ALA A 277 10.99 -6.27 18.31
C ALA A 277 9.66 -5.92 17.62
N PRO A 278 9.50 -6.24 16.30
CA PRO A 278 10.51 -6.78 15.39
C PRO A 278 11.64 -5.78 15.13
N ALA A 279 12.77 -6.25 14.58
CA ALA A 279 13.95 -5.40 14.32
C ALA A 279 13.64 -4.17 13.43
N SER A 280 12.62 -4.25 12.56
CA SER A 280 12.15 -3.12 11.75
C SER A 280 11.52 -1.99 12.57
N SER A 281 11.06 -2.28 13.80
CA SER A 281 10.47 -1.31 14.73
C SER A 281 11.52 -0.57 15.56
N ALA A 282 12.78 -0.98 15.57
CA ALA A 282 13.81 -0.27 16.31
C ALA A 282 14.19 0.99 15.52
N ILE A 283 13.95 2.18 16.10
CA ILE A 283 14.41 3.46 15.53
C ILE A 283 15.63 4.04 16.27
N LEU A 284 15.98 3.44 17.42
CA LEU A 284 17.19 3.68 18.19
C LEU A 284 17.93 2.35 18.41
N ASP A 285 19.21 2.43 18.76
CA ASP A 285 19.98 1.28 19.25
C ASP A 285 19.65 0.96 20.73
N ASP A 286 20.16 -0.18 21.22
CA ASP A 286 19.95 -0.63 22.61
C ASP A 286 20.49 0.36 23.68
N SER A 287 21.33 1.31 23.27
CA SER A 287 21.85 2.37 24.14
C SER A 287 21.02 3.67 24.08
N GLY A 288 19.95 3.69 23.29
CA GLY A 288 19.12 4.86 23.02
C GLY A 288 19.75 5.85 22.04
N ALA A 289 20.78 5.47 21.28
CA ALA A 289 21.38 6.33 20.25
C ALA A 289 20.68 6.16 18.90
N LEU A 290 20.85 7.15 18.02
CA LEU A 290 20.38 7.06 16.65
C LEU A 290 21.10 5.95 15.90
N LEU A 291 20.34 5.17 15.13
CA LEU A 291 20.89 4.17 14.22
C LEU A 291 21.64 4.84 13.07
N ASN A 292 22.72 4.20 12.60
CA ASN A 292 23.49 4.63 11.44
C ASN A 292 23.71 3.46 10.47
N PRO A 293 23.07 3.45 9.28
CA PRO A 293 22.14 4.48 8.79
C PRO A 293 20.83 4.51 9.59
N ALA A 294 20.17 5.67 9.60
CA ALA A 294 18.82 5.80 10.16
C ALA A 294 17.82 4.90 9.38
N PRO A 295 16.76 4.37 10.03
CA PRO A 295 15.73 3.60 9.36
C PRO A 295 15.14 4.35 8.17
N HIS A 296 15.11 3.66 7.03
CA HIS A 296 14.48 4.14 5.81
C HIS A 296 13.37 3.18 5.39
N TYR A 297 12.14 3.66 5.55
CA TYR A 297 10.91 2.92 5.31
C TYR A 297 10.31 3.28 3.96
N ASN A 298 9.79 2.30 3.25
CA ASN A 298 9.22 2.46 1.91
C ASN A 298 7.73 2.14 1.91
N ILE A 299 6.93 2.96 1.23
CA ILE A 299 5.55 2.64 0.82
C ILE A 299 5.53 2.68 -0.71
N CYS A 300 5.30 1.53 -1.33
CA CYS A 300 5.37 1.40 -2.78
C CYS A 300 4.00 1.10 -3.39
N PHE A 301 3.64 1.90 -4.37
CA PHE A 301 2.45 1.75 -5.19
C PHE A 301 2.82 1.16 -6.55
N LEU A 302 2.14 0.09 -6.93
CA LEU A 302 2.34 -0.53 -8.23
C LEU A 302 1.40 0.12 -9.25
N SER A 303 1.88 0.37 -10.47
CA SER A 303 1.04 0.90 -11.55
C SER A 303 0.07 -0.14 -12.08
N ARG A 304 -1.18 0.25 -12.33
CA ARG A 304 -2.22 -0.58 -12.93
C ARG A 304 -1.79 -1.01 -14.33
N ALA A 305 -1.93 -2.29 -14.64
CA ALA A 305 -1.76 -2.77 -16.00
C ALA A 305 -3.11 -2.79 -16.71
N THR A 306 -3.12 -2.33 -17.96
CA THR A 306 -4.33 -2.18 -18.77
C THR A 306 -4.10 -2.79 -20.15
N ILE A 307 -5.18 -3.19 -20.82
CA ILE A 307 -5.11 -3.46 -22.25
C ILE A 307 -4.97 -2.12 -22.97
N TRP A 308 -4.00 -2.00 -23.86
CA TRP A 308 -3.80 -0.77 -24.65
C TRP A 308 -4.45 -0.96 -26.02
N LYS A 309 -5.37 -0.08 -26.39
CA LYS A 309 -6.09 -0.10 -27.65
C LYS A 309 -5.78 1.16 -28.45
N TYR A 310 -4.90 1.01 -29.43
CA TYR A 310 -4.53 2.07 -30.37
C TYR A 310 -5.53 2.13 -31.53
N ILE A 311 -6.08 3.31 -31.79
CA ILE A 311 -7.06 3.57 -32.84
C ILE A 311 -6.40 4.52 -33.84
N LEU A 312 -6.15 4.02 -35.05
CA LEU A 312 -5.55 4.82 -36.14
C LEU A 312 -6.62 5.68 -36.79
N ALA A 313 -6.31 6.96 -37.05
CA ALA A 313 -7.22 7.86 -37.76
C ALA A 313 -7.47 7.38 -39.22
N SER A 314 -6.46 6.78 -39.84
CA SER A 314 -6.61 6.10 -41.12
C SER A 314 -7.26 4.74 -40.93
N ASN A 315 -8.21 4.36 -41.79
CA ASN A 315 -8.68 2.97 -41.90
C ASN A 315 -7.59 2.00 -42.44
N GLN A 316 -6.35 2.47 -42.61
CA GLN A 316 -5.22 1.66 -43.04
C GLN A 316 -4.67 0.83 -41.88
N PRO A 317 -4.23 -0.41 -42.15
CA PRO A 317 -3.65 -1.26 -41.12
C PRO A 317 -2.23 -0.79 -40.76
N GLY A 318 -1.95 -0.65 -39.47
CA GLY A 318 -0.62 -0.40 -38.93
C GLY A 318 -0.07 -1.58 -38.14
N ASN A 319 1.20 -1.50 -37.76
CA ASN A 319 1.88 -2.47 -36.89
C ASN A 319 2.53 -1.76 -35.72
N ILE A 320 2.20 -2.13 -34.48
CA ILE A 320 2.92 -1.66 -33.28
C ILE A 320 3.85 -2.77 -32.78
N ASN A 321 5.14 -2.46 -32.70
CA ASN A 321 6.15 -3.36 -32.17
C ASN A 321 6.80 -2.75 -30.93
N ASP A 322 7.04 -3.58 -29.92
CA ASP A 322 7.91 -3.25 -28.79
C ASP A 322 9.34 -3.66 -29.11
N THR A 323 10.26 -2.71 -29.17
CA THR A 323 11.66 -3.02 -29.48
C THR A 323 12.37 -3.73 -28.33
N ALA A 324 11.80 -3.73 -27.11
CA ALA A 324 12.27 -4.53 -25.99
C ALA A 324 11.70 -5.97 -26.00
N ASN A 325 10.74 -6.26 -26.89
CA ASN A 325 10.09 -7.56 -27.02
C ASN A 325 9.43 -8.06 -25.71
N LEU A 326 8.89 -7.15 -24.91
CA LEU A 326 8.14 -7.46 -23.69
C LEU A 326 6.64 -7.51 -23.96
N TYR A 327 6.14 -6.66 -24.87
CA TYR A 327 4.72 -6.54 -25.17
C TYR A 327 4.43 -6.88 -26.63
N HIS A 328 3.36 -7.64 -26.82
CA HIS A 328 2.89 -8.07 -28.14
C HIS A 328 1.53 -7.46 -28.45
N PHE A 329 1.24 -7.27 -29.73
CA PHE A 329 0.03 -6.60 -30.20
C PHE A 329 -0.65 -7.40 -31.31
N ALA A 330 -1.98 -7.32 -31.36
CA ALA A 330 -2.78 -7.84 -32.46
C ALA A 330 -2.64 -6.92 -33.68
N ASN A 331 -1.65 -7.21 -34.51
CA ASN A 331 -1.33 -6.51 -35.76
C ASN A 331 -1.42 -7.48 -36.95
N PRO A 332 -1.46 -6.98 -38.20
CA PRO A 332 -1.71 -5.59 -38.57
C PRO A 332 -3.20 -5.24 -38.47
N ALA A 333 -3.54 -4.03 -38.01
CA ALA A 333 -4.94 -3.60 -37.86
C ALA A 333 -5.10 -2.08 -37.86
N SER A 334 -6.30 -1.57 -38.14
CA SER A 334 -6.66 -0.16 -37.92
C SER A 334 -6.99 0.12 -36.44
N VAL A 335 -7.34 -0.92 -35.68
CA VAL A 335 -7.48 -0.92 -34.23
C VAL A 335 -6.55 -1.99 -33.67
N ILE A 336 -5.45 -1.55 -33.07
CA ILE A 336 -4.37 -2.41 -32.60
C ILE A 336 -4.50 -2.56 -31.09
N THR A 337 -4.59 -3.79 -30.60
CA THR A 337 -4.77 -4.06 -29.16
C THR A 337 -3.59 -4.86 -28.61
N SER A 338 -3.08 -4.49 -27.44
CA SER A 338 -2.07 -5.29 -26.75
C SER A 338 -2.63 -6.68 -26.43
N LEU A 339 -1.82 -7.73 -26.59
CA LEU A 339 -2.20 -9.10 -26.28
C LEU A 339 -2.19 -9.31 -24.77
N THR A 340 -1.18 -8.77 -24.09
CA THR A 340 -1.05 -8.76 -22.63
C THR A 340 -1.31 -7.35 -22.06
N PRO A 341 -1.74 -7.25 -20.78
CA PRO A 341 -1.82 -5.97 -20.07
C PRO A 341 -0.45 -5.28 -19.97
N ILE A 342 -0.43 -3.97 -20.23
CA ILE A 342 0.76 -3.12 -20.14
C ILE A 342 0.58 -2.17 -18.96
N PRO A 343 1.54 -2.09 -18.02
CA PRO A 343 1.52 -1.12 -16.93
C PRO A 343 1.41 0.32 -17.45
N LEU A 344 0.48 1.10 -16.88
CA LEU A 344 0.43 2.53 -17.11
C LEU A 344 1.73 3.17 -16.63
N SER A 345 2.25 4.12 -17.41
CA SER A 345 3.47 4.85 -17.09
C SER A 345 3.44 6.25 -17.70
N ASN A 346 4.02 7.23 -17.00
CA ASN A 346 4.31 8.54 -17.56
C ASN A 346 5.66 8.58 -18.30
N LYS A 347 6.41 7.47 -18.32
CA LYS A 347 7.61 7.29 -19.12
C LYS A 347 7.21 6.70 -20.47
N ALA A 348 7.73 7.29 -21.55
CA ALA A 348 7.60 6.72 -22.88
C ALA A 348 8.14 5.27 -22.91
N LEU A 349 7.34 4.34 -23.40
CA LEU A 349 7.75 2.97 -23.67
C LEU A 349 8.45 2.88 -25.03
N ASN A 350 9.25 1.83 -25.23
CA ASN A 350 10.00 1.58 -26.47
C ASN A 350 9.09 0.99 -27.57
N LEU A 351 7.96 1.64 -27.80
CA LEU A 351 6.97 1.24 -28.80
C LEU A 351 7.19 2.04 -30.10
N LYS A 352 6.99 1.34 -31.22
CA LYS A 352 7.15 1.86 -32.56
C LYS A 352 5.93 1.48 -33.40
N LEU A 353 5.29 2.45 -34.02
CA LEU A 353 4.25 2.23 -35.04
C LEU A 353 4.89 2.25 -36.42
N THR A 354 4.61 1.24 -37.23
CA THR A 354 4.89 1.23 -38.67
C THR A 354 3.57 1.35 -39.43
N LEU A 355 3.41 2.41 -40.22
CA LEU A 355 2.24 2.69 -41.06
C LEU A 355 2.73 3.13 -42.44
N ASN A 356 2.26 2.47 -43.51
CA ASN A 356 2.67 2.73 -44.89
C ASN A 356 4.21 2.73 -45.09
N ASN A 357 4.92 1.78 -44.48
CA ASN A 357 6.40 1.68 -44.48
C ASN A 357 7.13 2.88 -43.84
N HIS A 358 6.41 3.73 -43.10
CA HIS A 358 6.99 4.80 -42.28
C HIS A 358 6.89 4.45 -40.81
N ASP A 359 7.96 4.78 -40.09
CA ASP A 359 8.13 4.46 -38.69
C ASP A 359 7.93 5.70 -37.82
N TYR A 360 7.10 5.56 -36.78
CA TYR A 360 6.78 6.58 -35.81
C TYR A 360 7.20 6.10 -34.42
N SER A 361 8.09 6.86 -33.78
CA SER A 361 8.56 6.60 -32.42
C SER A 361 9.08 7.90 -31.76
N PRO A 362 8.77 8.16 -30.48
CA PRO A 362 7.87 7.37 -29.63
C PRO A 362 6.40 7.55 -30.05
N ILE A 363 5.58 6.54 -29.77
CA ILE A 363 4.11 6.68 -29.83
C ILE A 363 3.55 6.97 -28.45
N ALA A 364 2.35 7.56 -28.41
CA ALA A 364 1.70 7.92 -27.15
C ALA A 364 1.49 6.70 -26.22
N CYS A 365 1.73 6.89 -24.94
CA CYS A 365 1.35 5.94 -23.89
C CYS A 365 -0.12 6.12 -23.51
N ALA A 366 -0.68 5.09 -22.87
CA ALA A 366 -2.02 5.14 -22.32
C ALA A 366 -2.20 6.25 -21.27
N ASP A 367 -3.34 6.95 -21.36
CA ASP A 367 -3.74 7.99 -20.41
C ASP A 367 -4.65 7.37 -19.33
N PRO A 368 -4.35 7.55 -18.02
CA PRO A 368 -5.23 7.10 -16.95
C PRO A 368 -6.58 7.80 -16.88
N GLN A 369 -6.82 8.89 -17.60
CA GLN A 369 -8.11 9.59 -17.57
C GLN A 369 -9.23 8.84 -18.30
N ARG A 370 -8.89 7.92 -19.22
CA ARG A 370 -9.87 7.21 -20.06
C ARG A 370 -9.67 5.71 -19.95
N LEU A 371 -10.35 5.12 -18.98
CA LEU A 371 -10.42 3.68 -18.81
C LEU A 371 -11.82 3.18 -19.16
N VAL A 372 -11.86 2.21 -20.06
CA VAL A 372 -13.04 1.37 -20.33
C VAL A 372 -12.75 -0.05 -19.88
N THR A 373 -13.75 -0.92 -19.95
CA THR A 373 -13.59 -2.33 -19.59
C THR A 373 -13.65 -3.19 -20.84
N ILE A 374 -12.75 -4.16 -20.96
CA ILE A 374 -12.78 -5.19 -22.01
C ILE A 374 -12.70 -6.58 -21.40
N THR A 375 -13.44 -7.52 -21.97
CA THR A 375 -13.39 -8.93 -21.59
C THR A 375 -12.59 -9.72 -22.62
N LYS A 376 -11.60 -10.49 -22.16
CA LYS A 376 -10.86 -11.46 -22.99
C LYS A 376 -10.93 -12.82 -22.34
N GLY A 377 -11.59 -13.78 -23.01
CA GLY A 377 -11.90 -15.07 -22.39
C GLY A 377 -12.82 -14.89 -21.18
N THR A 378 -12.40 -15.38 -20.02
CA THR A 378 -13.13 -15.24 -18.76
C THR A 378 -12.71 -14.00 -17.95
N ASP A 379 -11.66 -13.31 -18.39
CA ASP A 379 -11.04 -12.24 -17.62
C ASP A 379 -11.50 -10.87 -18.09
N THR A 380 -11.61 -9.96 -17.13
CA THR A 380 -12.02 -8.58 -17.35
C THR A 380 -10.85 -7.66 -17.06
N TYR A 381 -10.55 -6.77 -18.00
CA TYR A 381 -9.40 -5.87 -17.93
C TYR A 381 -9.85 -4.42 -18.05
N PRO A 382 -9.21 -3.49 -17.30
CA PRO A 382 -9.22 -2.09 -17.68
C PRO A 382 -8.50 -1.93 -19.03
N CYS A 383 -9.03 -1.07 -19.89
CA CYS A 383 -8.54 -0.80 -21.23
C CYS A 383 -8.39 0.71 -21.42
N SER A 384 -7.23 1.14 -21.92
CA SER A 384 -6.99 2.54 -22.29
C SER A 384 -7.02 2.70 -23.79
N GLU A 385 -7.85 3.62 -24.28
CA GLU A 385 -7.97 3.92 -25.70
C GLU A 385 -7.07 5.09 -26.09
N ILE A 386 -6.24 4.87 -27.11
CA ILE A 386 -5.21 5.81 -27.56
C ILE A 386 -5.47 6.14 -29.03
N PHE A 387 -5.85 7.39 -29.31
CA PHE A 387 -6.13 7.84 -30.67
C PHE A 387 -4.86 8.39 -31.30
N LEU A 388 -4.45 7.81 -32.42
CA LEU A 388 -3.24 8.21 -33.16
C LEU A 388 -3.63 8.94 -34.44
N ASN A 389 -3.33 10.24 -34.47
CA ASN A 389 -3.58 11.13 -35.61
C ASN A 389 -2.31 11.30 -36.45
N PHE A 390 -1.83 10.19 -37.04
CA PHE A 390 -0.69 10.20 -37.98
C PHE A 390 -1.14 10.33 -39.43
#